data_AF-A0A0A9DGP0-F1
#
_entry.id   AF-A0A0A9DGP0-F1
#
_cell.length_a   1.000
_cell.length_b   1.000
_cell.length_c   1.000
_cell.angle_alpha   90.00
_cell.angle_beta   90.00
_cell.angle_gamma   90.00
#
_symmetry.space_group_name_H-M   'P 1'
#
loop_
_entity.id
_entity.type
_entity.pdbx_description
1 polymer ?
#
loop_
_entity_poly.entity_id
_entity_poly.type
_entity_poly.pdbx_seq_one_letter_code
_entity_poly.pdbx_strand_id
1 'polypeptide(L)'
;MLLVTNQVPDAMDYLLAEFNRVCIYTVPKHLHALNAQARNRDYYRLIGYQEENGQLESTESYLTYVVAYVKLYAAMIQTEIKGVRHPHGLAEGWKWLAMFLNALPATTATAYALHAFLKMAGFALHKKYGSQFMKILDVISRCFLPALKEQGSKLQSEAVNNLQNYLNDKIYLEEPEGQYLAQQLLSKELFT
;
A
#
# COMPACT_ATOMS: atom_id res chain seq x y z
N MET A 1 8.91 -4.33 -15.62
CA MET A 1 8.81 -2.90 -15.26
C MET A 1 10.17 -2.32 -14.87
N LEU A 2 10.83 -2.80 -13.79
CA LEU A 2 12.13 -2.26 -13.35
C LEU A 2 13.22 -2.26 -14.44
N LEU A 3 13.28 -3.31 -15.27
CA LEU A 3 14.22 -3.36 -16.40
C LEU A 3 13.93 -2.28 -17.45
N VAL A 4 12.65 -1.99 -17.70
CA VAL A 4 12.23 -0.97 -18.67
C VAL A 4 12.59 0.42 -18.17
N THR A 5 12.32 0.71 -16.88
CA THR A 5 12.63 2.01 -16.27
C THR A 5 14.13 2.24 -16.08
N ASN A 6 14.96 1.19 -16.14
CA ASN A 6 16.40 1.33 -16.16
C ASN A 6 16.94 1.69 -17.57
N GLN A 7 16.24 1.28 -18.63
CA GLN A 7 16.61 1.58 -20.03
C GLN A 7 16.08 2.93 -20.51
N VAL A 8 14.95 3.39 -19.94
CA VAL A 8 14.29 4.65 -20.30
C VAL A 8 14.25 5.57 -19.08
N PRO A 9 15.15 6.58 -19.00
CA PRO A 9 15.36 7.38 -17.80
C PRO A 9 14.09 7.99 -17.18
N ASP A 10 13.15 8.44 -18.03
CA ASP A 10 11.93 9.13 -17.58
C ASP A 10 10.74 8.19 -17.31
N ALA A 11 10.84 6.91 -17.71
CA ALA A 11 9.70 5.99 -17.64
C ALA A 11 9.23 5.73 -16.20
N MET A 12 10.12 5.85 -15.21
CA MET A 12 9.72 5.76 -13.80
C MET A 12 8.82 6.92 -13.40
N ASP A 13 9.13 8.14 -13.83
CA ASP A 13 8.37 9.33 -13.44
C ASP A 13 6.97 9.32 -14.04
N TYR A 14 6.82 8.90 -15.31
CA TYR A 14 5.50 8.72 -15.94
C TYR A 14 4.67 7.65 -15.25
N LEU A 15 5.31 6.54 -14.86
CA LEU A 15 4.63 5.47 -14.14
C LEU A 15 4.16 5.93 -12.76
N LEU A 16 5.02 6.64 -12.01
CA LEU A 16 4.66 7.21 -10.71
C LEU A 16 3.54 8.24 -10.86
N ALA A 17 3.60 9.08 -11.90
CA ALA A 17 2.53 10.03 -12.19
C ALA A 17 1.20 9.32 -12.40
N GLU A 18 1.18 8.20 -13.12
CA GLU A 18 -0.03 7.41 -13.34
C GLU A 18 -0.54 6.77 -12.04
N PHE A 19 0.34 6.15 -11.23
CA PHE A 19 -0.04 5.65 -9.90
C PHE A 19 -0.67 6.74 -9.03
N ASN A 20 -0.04 7.91 -8.99
CA ASN A 20 -0.49 9.04 -8.20
C ASN A 20 -1.82 9.60 -8.68
N ARG A 21 -2.06 9.54 -10.00
CA ARG A 21 -3.31 9.97 -10.63
C ARG A 21 -4.47 9.03 -10.31
N VAL A 22 -4.24 7.72 -10.36
CA VAL A 22 -5.30 6.71 -10.18
C VAL A 22 -5.53 6.32 -8.72
N CYS A 23 -4.55 6.51 -7.84
CA CYS A 23 -4.67 6.14 -6.43
C CYS A 23 -3.92 7.13 -5.52
N ILE A 24 -4.67 7.97 -4.80
CA ILE A 24 -4.13 9.00 -3.91
C ILE A 24 -3.20 8.46 -2.81
N TYR A 25 -3.36 7.18 -2.44
CA TYR A 25 -2.60 6.53 -1.37
C TYR A 25 -1.19 6.11 -1.82
N THR A 26 -0.88 6.15 -3.11
CA THR A 26 0.50 6.01 -3.60
C THR A 26 1.35 7.27 -3.28
N VAL A 27 0.70 8.42 -3.01
CA VAL A 27 1.29 9.71 -2.56
C VAL A 27 1.20 9.93 -1.03
N PRO A 28 0.98 8.89 -0.22
CA PRO A 28 0.43 8.92 1.15
C PRO A 28 -0.57 10.03 1.53
N LYS A 29 -1.51 10.42 0.66
CA LYS A 29 -2.45 11.50 1.02
C LYS A 29 -3.65 11.00 1.81
N HIS A 30 -3.88 11.61 2.97
CA HIS A 30 -5.02 11.35 3.83
C HIS A 30 -5.97 12.55 3.76
N LEU A 31 -7.09 12.38 3.05
CA LEU A 31 -8.09 13.42 2.89
C LEU A 31 -9.33 13.04 3.68
N HIS A 32 -9.79 13.97 4.52
CA HIS A 32 -10.93 13.78 5.40
C HIS A 32 -11.97 14.86 5.15
N ALA A 33 -13.23 14.46 5.04
CA ALA A 33 -14.34 15.40 5.08
C ALA A 33 -14.41 16.04 6.47
N LEU A 34 -14.42 17.37 6.54
CA LEU A 34 -14.44 18.13 7.80
C LEU A 34 -15.73 17.90 8.62
N ASN A 35 -16.83 17.58 7.93
CA ASN A 35 -18.13 17.30 8.52
C ASN A 35 -19.00 16.49 7.55
N ALA A 36 -20.21 16.13 7.99
CA ALA A 36 -21.15 15.36 7.17
C ALA A 36 -21.54 16.07 5.86
N GLN A 37 -21.67 17.41 5.87
CA GLN A 37 -22.02 18.18 4.68
C GLN A 37 -20.89 18.17 3.64
N ALA A 38 -19.63 18.20 4.09
CA ALA A 38 -18.46 18.10 3.24
C ALA A 38 -18.25 16.68 2.68
N ARG A 39 -18.89 15.66 3.27
CA ARG A 39 -18.87 14.28 2.78
C ARG A 39 -19.89 14.09 1.65
N ASN A 40 -19.67 14.81 0.56
CA ASN A 40 -20.54 14.85 -0.61
C ASN A 40 -19.88 14.20 -1.84
N ARG A 41 -20.53 14.30 -3.01
CA ARG A 41 -20.05 13.71 -4.26
C ARG A 41 -18.65 14.20 -4.66
N ASP A 42 -18.35 15.48 -4.45
CA ASP A 42 -17.03 16.04 -4.83
C ASP A 42 -15.93 15.52 -3.91
N TYR A 43 -16.21 15.32 -2.63
CA TYR A 43 -15.29 14.64 -1.72
C TYR A 43 -14.98 13.21 -2.17
N TYR A 44 -16.00 12.43 -2.54
CA TYR A 44 -15.80 11.06 -3.00
C TYR A 44 -14.97 11.00 -4.28
N ARG A 45 -15.24 11.88 -5.26
CA ARG A 45 -14.40 12.02 -6.46
C ARG A 45 -12.95 12.40 -6.10
N LEU A 46 -12.77 13.34 -5.18
CA LEU A 46 -11.44 13.80 -4.75
C LEU A 46 -10.59 12.69 -4.14
N ILE A 47 -11.21 11.77 -3.39
CA ILE A 47 -10.50 10.62 -2.80
C ILE A 47 -10.39 9.42 -3.75
N GLY A 48 -10.91 9.54 -4.97
CA GLY A 48 -10.73 8.58 -6.05
C GLY A 48 -11.90 7.63 -6.29
N TYR A 49 -13.10 7.88 -5.74
CA TYR A 49 -14.28 7.11 -6.16
C TYR A 49 -14.61 7.41 -7.62
N GLN A 50 -14.91 6.35 -8.35
CA GLN A 50 -15.38 6.44 -9.72
C GLN A 50 -16.89 6.67 -9.79
N GLU A 51 -17.31 7.25 -10.91
CA GLU A 51 -18.71 7.50 -11.21
C GLU A 51 -19.02 6.91 -12.59
N GLU A 52 -19.97 5.99 -12.64
CA GLU A 52 -20.42 5.37 -13.87
C GLU A 52 -21.92 5.65 -14.03
N ASN A 53 -22.31 6.19 -15.20
CA ASN A 53 -23.70 6.56 -15.50
C ASN A 53 -24.34 7.51 -14.46
N GLY A 54 -23.55 8.40 -13.86
CA GLY A 54 -24.02 9.37 -12.87
C GLY A 54 -24.23 8.82 -11.45
N GLN A 55 -23.84 7.56 -11.22
CA GLN A 55 -23.86 6.89 -9.92
C GLN A 55 -22.44 6.68 -9.41
N LEU A 56 -22.21 7.01 -8.14
CA LEU A 56 -20.96 6.69 -7.48
C LEU A 56 -20.84 5.18 -7.30
N GLU A 57 -19.63 4.65 -7.48
CA GLU A 57 -19.34 3.26 -7.18
C GLU A 57 -19.56 2.91 -5.69
N SER A 58 -19.70 1.62 -5.41
CA SER A 58 -19.78 1.15 -4.02
C SER A 58 -18.45 1.34 -3.29
N THR A 59 -18.50 1.42 -1.96
CA THR A 59 -17.27 1.53 -1.15
C THR A 59 -16.42 0.27 -1.29
N GLU A 60 -17.03 -0.90 -1.42
CA GLU A 60 -16.34 -2.17 -1.64
C GLU A 60 -15.59 -2.20 -2.98
N SER A 61 -16.20 -1.67 -4.05
CA SER A 61 -15.55 -1.52 -5.36
C SER A 61 -14.34 -0.59 -5.27
N TYR A 62 -14.54 0.60 -4.70
CA TYR A 62 -13.48 1.58 -4.47
C TYR A 62 -12.31 0.98 -3.67
N LEU A 63 -12.59 0.27 -2.57
CA LEU A 63 -11.55 -0.35 -1.75
C LEU A 63 -10.81 -1.46 -2.51
N THR A 64 -11.50 -2.20 -3.38
CA THR A 64 -10.87 -3.20 -4.25
C THR A 64 -9.83 -2.56 -5.17
N TYR A 65 -10.17 -1.41 -5.79
CA TYR A 65 -9.22 -0.64 -6.61
C TYR A 65 -8.05 -0.10 -5.79
N VAL A 66 -8.31 0.48 -4.61
CA VAL A 66 -7.25 0.95 -3.71
C VAL A 66 -6.27 -0.17 -3.39
N VAL A 67 -6.77 -1.34 -2.99
CA VAL A 67 -5.92 -2.50 -2.67
C VAL A 67 -5.11 -2.92 -3.90
N ALA A 68 -5.72 -3.02 -5.07
CA ALA A 68 -5.04 -3.46 -6.29
C ALA A 68 -3.88 -2.51 -6.67
N TYR A 69 -4.14 -1.20 -6.73
CA TYR A 69 -3.11 -0.22 -7.08
C TYR A 69 -1.99 -0.13 -6.05
N VAL A 70 -2.32 -0.16 -4.75
CA VAL A 70 -1.29 -0.12 -3.70
C VAL A 70 -0.46 -1.40 -3.67
N LYS A 71 -1.07 -2.58 -3.91
CA LYS A 71 -0.31 -3.82 -4.08
C LYS A 71 0.67 -3.72 -5.24
N LEU A 72 0.24 -3.23 -6.40
CA LEU A 72 1.09 -3.09 -7.58
C LEU A 72 2.24 -2.11 -7.33
N TYR A 73 1.95 -0.96 -6.72
CA TYR A 73 2.95 0.03 -6.32
C TYR A 73 3.97 -0.54 -5.33
N ALA A 74 3.52 -1.24 -4.29
CA ALA A 74 4.39 -1.87 -3.30
C ALA A 74 5.22 -3.02 -3.89
N ALA A 75 4.65 -3.80 -4.82
CA ALA A 75 5.35 -4.85 -5.56
C ALA A 75 6.48 -4.25 -6.42
N MET A 76 6.24 -3.12 -7.08
CA MET A 76 7.28 -2.39 -7.79
C MET A 76 8.41 -2.00 -6.82
N ILE A 77 8.09 -1.31 -5.71
CA ILE A 77 9.07 -0.84 -4.72
C ILE A 77 9.98 -1.96 -4.19
N GLN A 78 9.41 -3.14 -3.92
CA GLN A 78 10.16 -4.24 -3.33
C GLN A 78 10.95 -5.09 -4.35
N THR A 79 10.76 -4.83 -5.65
CA THR A 79 11.44 -5.58 -6.70
C THR A 79 12.94 -5.23 -6.72
N GLU A 80 13.79 -6.21 -6.47
CA GLU A 80 15.24 -6.08 -6.60
C GLU A 80 15.76 -7.00 -7.70
N ILE A 81 16.51 -6.44 -8.65
CA ILE A 81 17.21 -7.22 -9.69
C ILE A 81 18.70 -6.98 -9.51
N LYS A 82 19.48 -8.06 -9.34
CA LYS A 82 20.92 -7.98 -9.11
C LYS A 82 21.61 -7.21 -10.24
N GLY A 83 22.38 -6.20 -9.87
CA GLY A 83 23.12 -5.34 -10.81
C GLY A 83 22.28 -4.23 -11.45
N VAL A 84 20.98 -4.12 -11.15
CA VAL A 84 20.10 -3.07 -11.67
C VAL A 84 19.80 -2.06 -10.58
N ARG A 85 20.10 -0.79 -10.84
CA ARG A 85 19.72 0.30 -9.93
C ARG A 85 18.21 0.49 -9.95
N HIS A 86 17.59 0.48 -8.77
CA HIS A 86 16.17 0.79 -8.63
C HIS A 86 15.98 2.25 -8.15
N PRO A 87 15.48 3.15 -9.02
CA PRO A 87 15.31 4.57 -8.65
C PRO A 87 14.21 4.82 -7.61
N HIS A 88 13.22 3.91 -7.51
CA HIS A 88 12.07 4.00 -6.61
C HIS A 88 11.90 2.75 -5.73
N GLY A 89 13.00 2.27 -5.15
CA GLY A 89 13.03 1.03 -4.37
C GLY A 89 12.65 1.18 -2.90
N LEU A 90 13.07 0.24 -2.06
CA LEU A 90 12.75 0.18 -0.62
C LEU A 90 13.05 1.44 0.21
N ALA A 91 13.92 2.34 -0.26
CA ALA A 91 14.13 3.64 0.40
C ALA A 91 12.89 4.54 0.29
N GLU A 92 12.27 4.59 -0.89
CA GLU A 92 11.02 5.31 -1.11
C GLU A 92 9.85 4.62 -0.42
N GLY A 93 9.85 3.27 -0.37
CA GLY A 93 8.88 2.52 0.43
C GLY A 93 8.94 2.83 1.93
N TRP A 94 10.14 3.04 2.47
CA TRP A 94 10.31 3.46 3.87
C TRP A 94 9.77 4.88 4.10
N LYS A 95 10.10 5.83 3.22
CA LYS A 95 9.56 7.20 3.29
C LYS A 95 8.03 7.18 3.19
N TRP A 96 7.48 6.36 2.29
CA TRP A 96 6.04 6.18 2.14
C TRP A 96 5.39 5.77 3.46
N LEU A 97 5.90 4.74 4.14
CA LEU A 97 5.37 4.29 5.44
C LEU A 97 5.44 5.38 6.50
N ALA A 98 6.57 6.08 6.60
CA ALA A 98 6.74 7.15 7.58
C ALA A 98 5.74 8.29 7.34
N MET A 99 5.58 8.74 6.08
CA MET A 99 4.61 9.78 5.72
C MET A 99 3.17 9.33 5.97
N PHE A 100 2.84 8.10 5.56
CA PHE A 100 1.49 7.53 5.70
C PHE A 100 1.05 7.44 7.16
N LEU A 101 1.93 6.97 8.05
CA LEU A 101 1.60 6.79 9.47
C LEU A 101 1.60 8.11 10.26
N ASN A 102 2.28 9.14 9.78
CA ASN A 102 2.25 10.47 10.39
C ASN A 102 0.96 11.26 10.07
N ALA A 103 0.16 10.81 9.10
CA ALA A 103 -1.02 11.52 8.61
C ALA A 103 -2.33 11.06 9.26
N LEU A 104 -2.45 11.12 10.58
CA LEU A 104 -3.72 10.79 11.26
C LEU A 104 -4.76 11.92 11.14
N PRO A 105 -6.08 11.61 11.16
CA PRO A 105 -6.70 10.34 11.55
C PRO A 105 -6.64 9.23 10.48
N ALA A 106 -6.75 7.97 10.89
CA ALA A 106 -6.89 6.85 9.97
C ALA A 106 -8.32 6.74 9.44
N THR A 107 -8.53 6.34 8.18
CA THR A 107 -9.83 5.90 7.63
C THR A 107 -9.80 4.43 7.25
N THR A 108 -10.98 3.85 7.00
CA THR A 108 -11.10 2.51 6.40
C THR A 108 -10.22 2.38 5.15
N ALA A 109 -10.28 3.32 4.21
CA ALA A 109 -9.49 3.26 2.98
C ALA A 109 -7.98 3.29 3.24
N THR A 110 -7.51 4.12 4.17
CA THR A 110 -6.09 4.16 4.55
C THR A 110 -5.64 2.84 5.20
N ALA A 111 -6.53 2.17 5.93
CA ALA A 111 -6.22 0.88 6.56
C ALA A 111 -6.08 -0.24 5.52
N TYR A 112 -6.97 -0.28 4.52
CA TYR A 112 -6.85 -1.21 3.39
C TYR A 112 -5.59 -0.94 2.56
N ALA A 113 -5.26 0.33 2.29
CA ALA A 113 -4.02 0.70 1.62
C ALA A 113 -2.76 0.29 2.41
N LEU A 114 -2.71 0.58 3.71
CA LEU A 114 -1.59 0.18 4.56
C LEU A 114 -1.41 -1.34 4.59
N HIS A 115 -2.50 -2.09 4.78
CA HIS A 115 -2.46 -3.55 4.77
C HIS A 115 -1.98 -4.09 3.42
N ALA A 116 -2.48 -3.56 2.30
CA ALA A 116 -2.05 -3.93 0.96
C ALA A 116 -0.55 -3.68 0.74
N PHE A 117 -0.05 -2.53 1.18
CA PHE A 117 1.37 -2.17 1.08
C PHE A 117 2.24 -3.13 1.89
N LEU A 118 1.88 -3.37 3.16
CA LEU A 118 2.61 -4.27 4.06
C LEU A 118 2.62 -5.72 3.56
N LYS A 119 1.51 -6.21 3.00
CA LYS A 119 1.44 -7.55 2.40
C LYS A 119 2.40 -7.74 1.24
N MET A 120 2.76 -6.69 0.50
CA MET A 120 3.65 -6.80 -0.67
C MET A 120 5.09 -6.41 -0.38
N ALA A 121 5.33 -5.37 0.42
CA ALA A 121 6.67 -4.83 0.65
C ALA A 121 7.19 -5.10 2.07
N GLY A 122 6.35 -5.55 3.00
CA GLY A 122 6.70 -5.68 4.41
C GLY A 122 7.87 -6.65 4.66
N PHE A 123 7.91 -7.77 3.94
CA PHE A 123 9.05 -8.71 4.00
C PHE A 123 10.38 -8.07 3.63
N ALA A 124 10.43 -7.42 2.46
CA ALA A 124 11.64 -6.79 1.97
C ALA A 124 12.08 -5.61 2.86
N LEU A 125 11.12 -4.85 3.39
CA LEU A 125 11.38 -3.76 4.34
C LEU A 125 11.89 -4.28 5.68
N HIS A 126 11.30 -5.34 6.22
CA HIS A 126 11.80 -5.99 7.43
C HIS A 126 13.22 -6.52 7.23
N LYS A 127 13.47 -7.23 6.13
CA LYS A 127 14.80 -7.74 5.79
C LYS A 127 15.85 -6.64 5.69
N LYS A 128 15.49 -5.46 5.15
CA LYS A 128 16.41 -4.34 4.96
C LYS A 128 16.64 -3.50 6.21
N TYR A 129 15.60 -3.22 6.99
CA TYR A 129 15.65 -2.26 8.09
C TYR A 129 15.54 -2.90 9.50
N GLY A 130 15.26 -4.19 9.58
CA GLY A 130 15.25 -5.00 10.80
C GLY A 130 14.50 -4.34 11.95
N SER A 131 15.22 -4.04 13.03
CA SER A 131 14.66 -3.43 14.25
C SER A 131 13.99 -2.07 14.03
N GLN A 132 14.37 -1.30 13.01
CA GLN A 132 13.66 -0.05 12.70
C GLN A 132 12.28 -0.34 12.11
N PHE A 133 12.14 -1.36 11.26
CA PHE A 133 10.83 -1.76 10.76
C PHE A 133 9.92 -2.24 11.89
N MET A 134 10.47 -2.90 12.92
CA MET A 134 9.70 -3.28 14.11
C MET A 134 9.11 -2.06 14.84
N LYS A 135 9.81 -0.91 14.87
CA LYS A 135 9.25 0.33 15.43
C LYS A 135 8.07 0.85 14.60
N ILE A 136 8.13 0.72 13.27
CA ILE A 136 7.00 1.07 12.39
C ILE A 136 5.78 0.19 12.73
N LEU A 137 5.97 -1.12 12.91
CA LEU A 137 4.89 -2.01 13.33
C LEU A 137 4.32 -1.65 14.70
N ASP A 138 5.17 -1.20 15.64
CA ASP A 138 4.74 -0.72 16.95
C ASP A 138 3.88 0.55 16.84
N VAL A 139 4.25 1.51 15.97
CA VAL A 139 3.42 2.69 15.66
C VAL A 139 2.06 2.29 15.09
N ILE A 140 2.01 1.29 14.20
CA ILE A 140 0.73 0.78 13.66
C ILE A 140 -0.14 0.24 14.79
N SER A 141 0.45 -0.57 15.68
CA SER A 141 -0.26 -1.21 16.79
C SER A 141 -0.76 -0.21 17.83
N ARG A 142 0.07 0.76 18.21
CA ARG A 142 -0.19 1.69 19.33
C ARG A 142 -0.89 2.97 18.93
N CYS A 143 -0.75 3.40 17.68
CA CYS A 143 -1.28 4.69 17.23
C CYS A 143 -2.34 4.50 16.14
N PHE A 144 -2.00 3.81 15.05
CA PHE A 144 -2.89 3.71 13.89
C PHE A 144 -4.14 2.88 14.17
N LEU A 145 -4.00 1.68 14.74
CA LEU A 145 -5.13 0.80 15.04
C LEU A 145 -6.11 1.40 16.06
N PRO A 146 -5.66 2.01 17.18
CA PRO A 146 -6.56 2.71 18.10
C PRO A 146 -7.31 3.86 17.41
N ALA A 147 -6.61 4.75 16.69
CA ALA A 147 -7.24 5.85 15.97
C ALA A 147 -8.26 5.36 14.92
N LEU A 148 -7.97 4.23 14.27
CA LEU A 148 -8.91 3.61 13.34
C LEU A 148 -10.17 3.15 14.07
N LYS A 149 -10.06 2.47 15.22
CA LYS A 149 -11.17 1.87 16.00
C LYS A 149 -12.23 2.87 16.46
N GLU A 150 -11.87 4.14 16.63
CA GLU A 150 -12.79 5.20 17.07
C GLU A 150 -13.89 5.55 16.04
N GLN A 151 -13.81 5.08 14.78
CA GLN A 151 -14.74 5.46 13.70
C GLN A 151 -16.03 4.61 13.55
N GLY A 152 -16.09 3.40 14.13
CA GLY A 152 -17.31 2.61 14.33
C GLY A 152 -18.09 2.04 13.12
N SER A 153 -17.46 1.47 12.09
CA SER A 153 -18.14 0.83 10.93
C SER A 153 -17.73 -0.64 10.67
N LYS A 154 -18.57 -1.44 9.98
CA LYS A 154 -18.28 -2.87 9.71
C LYS A 154 -17.00 -3.09 8.89
N LEU A 155 -16.81 -2.34 7.80
CA LEU A 155 -15.60 -2.41 6.96
C LEU A 155 -14.36 -1.99 7.74
N GLN A 156 -14.51 -1.09 8.71
CA GLN A 156 -13.43 -0.70 9.62
C GLN A 156 -13.06 -1.87 10.56
N SER A 157 -14.03 -2.64 11.09
CA SER A 157 -13.72 -3.85 11.86
C SER A 157 -12.93 -4.89 11.06
N GLU A 158 -13.27 -5.09 9.78
CA GLU A 158 -12.52 -5.99 8.90
C GLU A 158 -11.09 -5.48 8.67
N ALA A 159 -10.93 -4.19 8.37
CA ALA A 159 -9.62 -3.57 8.17
C ALA A 159 -8.73 -3.67 9.43
N VAL A 160 -9.32 -3.43 10.61
CA VAL A 160 -8.67 -3.60 11.91
C VAL A 160 -8.19 -5.04 12.06
N ASN A 161 -9.06 -6.03 11.82
CA ASN A 161 -8.73 -7.44 11.98
C ASN A 161 -7.60 -7.86 11.02
N ASN A 162 -7.66 -7.44 9.76
CA ASN A 162 -6.63 -7.75 8.76
C ASN A 162 -5.24 -7.24 9.17
N LEU A 163 -5.16 -5.97 9.60
CA LEU A 163 -3.90 -5.40 10.10
C LEU A 163 -3.45 -6.09 11.40
N GLN A 164 -4.37 -6.42 12.30
CA GLN A 164 -4.04 -7.06 13.57
C GLN A 164 -3.52 -8.49 13.35
N ASN A 165 -4.13 -9.27 12.45
CA ASN A 165 -3.66 -10.59 12.04
C ASN A 165 -2.28 -10.50 11.37
N TYR A 166 -2.07 -9.54 10.47
CA TYR A 166 -0.76 -9.31 9.85
C TYR A 166 0.37 -9.14 10.89
N LEU A 167 0.08 -8.38 11.95
CA LEU A 167 1.03 -8.13 13.03
C LEU A 167 1.24 -9.35 13.94
N ASN A 168 0.14 -10.00 14.34
CA ASN A 168 0.16 -11.13 15.27
C ASN A 168 0.83 -12.37 14.66
N ASP A 169 0.47 -12.68 13.42
CA ASP A 169 0.95 -13.85 12.68
C ASP A 169 2.33 -13.58 12.07
N LYS A 170 2.85 -12.35 12.22
CA LYS A 170 4.16 -11.90 11.72
C LYS A 170 4.36 -12.14 10.23
N ILE A 171 3.32 -11.86 9.45
CA ILE A 171 3.31 -12.07 7.99
C ILE A 171 4.45 -11.33 7.27
N TYR A 172 5.00 -10.27 7.86
CA TYR A 172 6.21 -9.59 7.38
C TYR A 172 7.48 -10.46 7.42
N LEU A 173 7.45 -11.68 7.94
CA LEU A 173 8.53 -12.65 7.89
C LEU A 173 8.44 -13.59 6.68
N GLU A 174 7.31 -13.58 5.98
CA GLU A 174 7.02 -14.47 4.85
C GLU A 174 7.21 -13.74 3.53
N GLU A 175 7.76 -14.41 2.51
CA GLU A 175 7.84 -13.84 1.17
C GLU A 175 6.43 -13.60 0.59
N PRO A 176 6.18 -12.45 -0.06
CA PRO A 176 4.87 -12.15 -0.61
C PRO A 176 4.50 -13.12 -1.74
N GLU A 177 3.27 -13.60 -1.73
CA GLU A 177 2.75 -14.48 -2.78
C GLU A 177 2.91 -13.85 -4.17
N GLY A 178 3.37 -14.64 -5.14
CA GLY A 178 3.55 -14.19 -6.52
C GLY A 178 4.74 -13.26 -6.74
N GLN A 179 5.68 -13.14 -5.79
CA GLN A 179 6.90 -12.34 -5.95
C GLN A 179 7.73 -12.75 -7.17
N TYR A 180 7.77 -14.05 -7.47
CA TYR A 180 8.48 -14.62 -8.61
C TYR A 180 7.50 -15.29 -9.57
N LEU A 181 7.78 -15.19 -10.87
CA LEU A 181 7.10 -16.01 -11.87
C LEU A 181 7.37 -17.49 -11.58
N ALA A 182 6.37 -18.36 -11.75
CA ALA A 182 6.52 -19.80 -11.50
C ALA A 182 7.71 -20.44 -12.25
N GLN A 183 8.05 -19.92 -13.44
CA GLN A 183 9.25 -20.34 -14.19
C GLN A 183 10.59 -20.04 -13.48
N GLN A 184 10.66 -18.98 -12.68
CA GLN A 184 11.85 -18.67 -11.87
C GLN A 184 11.96 -19.55 -10.63
N LEU A 185 10.84 -20.10 -10.14
CA LEU A 185 10.83 -21.07 -9.05
C LEU A 185 11.29 -22.45 -9.55
N LEU A 186 10.77 -22.89 -10.69
CA LEU A 186 11.18 -24.15 -11.34
C LEU A 186 12.67 -24.17 -11.71
N SER A 187 13.23 -23.03 -12.13
CA SER A 187 14.66 -22.89 -12.41
C SER A 187 15.54 -22.73 -11.18
N LYS A 188 14.98 -22.59 -9.97
CA LYS A 188 15.77 -22.72 -8.73
C LYS A 188 15.81 -24.18 -8.25
N GLU A 189 14.70 -24.90 -8.38
CA GLU A 189 14.60 -26.32 -7.98
C GLU A 189 15.43 -27.25 -8.87
N LEU A 190 15.62 -26.91 -10.15
CA LEU A 190 16.44 -27.70 -11.08
C LEU A 190 17.97 -27.53 -10.88
N PHE A 191 18.40 -26.59 -10.03
CA PHE A 191 19.83 -26.30 -9.79
C PHE A 191 20.21 -26.35 -8.29
N THR A 192 19.37 -26.99 -7.47
CA THR A 192 19.67 -27.41 -6.09
C THR A 192 19.75 -28.93 -6.03
#